data_AF-A0A7C8ILH1-F1
#
_entry.id   AF-A0A7C8ILH1-F1
#
_cell.length_a   1.000
_cell.length_b   1.000
_cell.length_c   1.000
_cell.angle_alpha   90.00
_cell.angle_beta   90.00
_cell.angle_gamma   90.00
#
_symmetry.space_group_name_H-M   'P 1'
#
loop_
_entity.id
_entity.type
_entity.pdbx_description
1 polymer ?
#
loop_
_entity_poly.entity_id
_entity_poly.type
_entity_poly.pdbx_seq_one_letter_code
_entity_poly.pdbx_strand_id
1 'polypeptide(L)'
;MHPTLLLAALFAITTWGLPVVPPTAESVTAASPTLTFHVSDFIALDNTASPHPLSYLSFLFSDRHPDHSLSTTCTLAPSSDKIYKPLFSTCANAAVSFRVSEGEVEIRRGWKSGSGGYMTGTARQGTYWKEGEGGNATKTDGGKFYSRTVEWELPVTSLSAKA
;
A
#
# COMPACT_ATOMS: atom_id res chain seq x y z
N MET A 1 20.48 59.47 29.89
CA MET A 1 21.74 59.62 29.13
C MET A 1 22.82 58.85 29.89
N HIS A 2 23.17 57.65 29.44
CA HIS A 2 24.25 56.84 30.00
C HIS A 2 25.01 56.21 28.82
N PRO A 3 26.32 56.44 28.67
CA PRO A 3 27.14 55.83 27.64
C PRO A 3 27.99 54.72 28.25
N THR A 4 28.00 53.49 27.71
CA THR A 4 29.06 52.54 28.10
C THR A 4 29.43 51.53 27.00
N LEU A 5 30.66 51.74 26.53
CA LEU A 5 31.68 50.84 25.98
C LEU A 5 31.28 49.56 25.23
N LEU A 6 31.59 49.59 23.93
CA LEU A 6 31.94 48.42 23.12
C LEU A 6 33.36 47.95 23.48
N LEU A 7 33.49 46.70 23.95
CA LEU A 7 34.75 45.99 24.06
C LEU A 7 34.87 45.04 22.86
N ALA A 8 35.82 45.32 21.95
CA ALA A 8 36.13 44.44 20.83
C ALA A 8 37.20 43.43 21.23
N ALA A 9 36.82 42.16 21.36
CA ALA A 9 37.74 41.06 21.58
C ALA A 9 38.19 40.48 20.22
N LEU A 10 39.47 40.63 19.89
CA LEU A 10 40.09 39.93 18.76
C LEU A 10 40.28 38.45 19.14
N PHE A 11 39.53 37.57 18.49
CA PHE A 11 39.80 36.13 18.50
C PHE A 11 40.77 35.78 17.38
N ALA A 12 41.96 35.31 17.75
CA ALA A 12 42.92 34.72 16.83
C ALA A 12 42.44 33.31 16.46
N ILE A 13 42.04 33.12 15.20
CA ILE A 13 41.61 31.83 14.67
C ILE A 13 42.85 31.06 14.22
N THR A 14 43.34 30.14 15.06
CA THR A 14 44.31 29.13 14.64
C THR A 14 43.61 28.13 13.74
N THR A 15 43.82 28.24 12.43
CA THR A 15 43.37 27.27 11.44
C THR A 15 44.23 26.02 11.50
N TRP A 16 43.70 24.95 12.09
CA TRP A 16 44.28 23.62 12.00
C TRP A 16 43.90 23.06 10.62
N GLY A 17 44.91 22.80 9.79
CA GLY A 17 44.73 22.20 8.47
C GLY A 17 44.19 20.78 8.62
N LEU A 18 42.90 20.61 8.34
CA LEU A 18 42.29 19.28 8.26
C LEU A 18 42.76 18.59 6.97
N PRO A 19 43.10 17.30 7.02
CA PRO A 19 43.39 16.53 5.82
C PRO A 19 42.13 16.47 4.95
N VAL A 20 42.25 16.92 3.70
CA VAL A 20 41.22 16.78 2.67
C VAL A 20 41.12 15.29 2.33
N VAL A 21 40.13 14.62 2.91
CA VAL A 21 39.78 13.24 2.51
C VAL A 21 39.04 13.35 1.17
N PRO A 22 39.54 12.73 0.09
CA PRO A 22 38.83 12.70 -1.18
C PRO A 22 37.46 12.03 -0.99
N PRO A 23 36.38 12.54 -1.62
CA PRO A 23 35.08 11.91 -1.55
C PRO A 23 35.19 10.52 -2.16
N THR A 24 35.05 9.49 -1.32
CA THR A 24 34.87 8.11 -1.76
C THR A 24 33.63 8.09 -2.64
N ALA A 25 33.79 7.78 -3.92
CA ALA A 25 32.68 7.58 -4.83
C ALA A 25 31.89 6.35 -4.35
N GLU A 26 30.82 6.59 -3.59
CA GLU A 26 29.85 5.57 -3.27
C GLU A 26 29.17 5.16 -4.58
N SER A 27 29.45 3.94 -5.04
CA SER A 27 28.69 3.32 -6.12
C SER A 27 27.25 3.20 -5.65
N VAL A 28 26.41 4.15 -6.08
CA VAL A 28 24.97 4.10 -5.91
C VAL A 28 24.47 2.96 -6.80
N THR A 29 24.37 1.77 -6.22
CA THR A 29 23.67 0.65 -6.86
C THR A 29 22.22 1.09 -7.02
N ALA A 30 21.81 1.43 -8.23
CA ALA A 30 20.42 1.74 -8.54
C ALA A 30 19.57 0.54 -8.13
N ALA A 31 18.70 0.72 -7.12
CA ALA A 31 17.77 -0.31 -6.72
C ALA A 31 16.82 -0.59 -7.90
N SER A 32 16.72 -1.86 -8.31
CA SER A 32 15.74 -2.26 -9.31
C SER A 32 14.33 -1.83 -8.87
N PRO A 33 13.50 -1.30 -9.78
CA PRO A 33 12.15 -0.87 -9.42
C PRO A 33 11.38 -2.04 -8.81
N THR A 34 10.84 -1.83 -7.61
CA THR A 34 10.04 -2.85 -6.92
C THR A 34 8.66 -2.90 -7.56
N LEU A 35 8.24 -4.07 -8.08
CA LEU A 35 6.89 -4.26 -8.59
C LEU A 35 5.87 -3.96 -7.49
N THR A 36 4.96 -3.04 -7.76
CA THR A 36 3.99 -2.53 -6.79
C THR A 36 2.60 -2.58 -7.39
N PHE A 37 1.66 -3.14 -6.65
CA PHE A 37 0.24 -3.09 -6.99
C PHE A 37 -0.41 -1.90 -6.30
N HIS A 38 -1.43 -1.32 -6.93
CA HIS A 38 -2.17 -0.20 -6.41
C HIS A 38 -3.61 -0.61 -6.13
N VAL A 39 -4.15 -0.20 -4.98
CA VAL A 39 -5.56 -0.38 -4.62
C VAL A 39 -6.15 0.97 -4.23
N SER A 40 -7.22 1.36 -4.89
CA SER A 40 -7.93 2.61 -4.63
C SER A 40 -9.43 2.36 -4.46
N ASP A 41 -10.13 3.39 -3.98
CA ASP A 41 -11.59 3.39 -3.80
C ASP A 41 -12.11 2.19 -3.00
N PHE A 42 -11.36 1.80 -1.97
CA PHE A 42 -11.72 0.65 -1.14
C PHE A 42 -12.91 1.01 -0.26
N ILE A 43 -13.97 0.23 -0.39
CA ILE A 43 -15.17 0.28 0.45
C ILE A 43 -15.57 -1.14 0.83
N ALA A 44 -15.96 -1.33 2.10
CA ALA A 44 -16.52 -2.58 2.55
C ALA A 44 -17.57 -2.34 3.64
N LEU A 45 -18.62 -3.15 3.63
CA LEU A 45 -19.58 -3.26 4.71
C LEU A 45 -19.51 -4.69 5.23
N ASP A 46 -19.21 -4.87 6.50
CA ASP A 46 -19.32 -6.16 7.18
C ASP A 46 -20.58 -6.13 8.05
N ASN A 47 -21.62 -6.77 7.55
CA ASN A 47 -22.90 -6.88 8.21
C ASN A 47 -23.60 -8.20 7.92
N THR A 48 -23.77 -8.98 8.98
CA THR A 48 -24.41 -10.30 8.92
C THR A 48 -25.85 -10.29 9.44
N ALA A 49 -26.38 -9.14 9.88
CA ALA A 49 -27.72 -9.04 10.44
C ALA A 49 -28.76 -8.69 9.37
N SER A 50 -29.84 -9.48 9.28
CA SER A 50 -31.06 -9.15 8.52
C SER A 50 -32.00 -8.30 9.39
N PRO A 51 -32.73 -7.30 8.85
CA PRO A 51 -32.97 -6.95 7.43
C PRO A 51 -31.99 -5.91 6.87
N HIS A 52 -30.87 -5.67 7.55
CA HIS A 52 -29.90 -4.65 7.18
C HIS A 52 -29.14 -5.02 5.90
N PRO A 53 -28.50 -4.04 5.23
CA PRO A 53 -27.73 -4.29 4.01
C PRO A 53 -26.67 -5.38 4.23
N LEU A 54 -26.69 -6.40 3.38
CA LEU A 54 -25.77 -7.52 3.44
C LEU A 54 -24.30 -7.08 3.28
N SER A 55 -23.37 -7.87 3.81
CA SER A 55 -21.95 -7.60 3.66
C SER A 55 -21.53 -7.49 2.20
N TYR A 56 -20.75 -6.47 1.86
CA TYR A 56 -20.22 -6.25 0.51
C TYR A 56 -18.81 -5.66 0.59
N LEU A 57 -18.05 -5.76 -0.51
CA LEU A 57 -16.75 -5.11 -0.64
C LEU A 57 -16.48 -4.75 -2.09
N SER A 58 -15.87 -3.59 -2.34
CA SER A 58 -15.43 -3.15 -3.65
C SER A 58 -14.14 -2.33 -3.56
N PHE A 59 -13.26 -2.47 -4.55
CA PHE A 59 -12.11 -1.59 -4.76
C PHE A 59 -11.64 -1.65 -6.22
N LEU A 60 -10.82 -0.68 -6.63
CA LEU A 60 -10.12 -0.69 -7.90
C LEU A 60 -8.69 -1.22 -7.70
N PHE A 61 -8.31 -2.23 -8.47
CA PHE A 61 -6.94 -2.71 -8.57
C PHE A 61 -6.26 -2.09 -9.79
N SER A 62 -5.00 -1.67 -9.66
CA SER A 62 -4.16 -1.25 -10.77
C SER A 62 -2.74 -1.81 -10.64
N ASP A 63 -2.26 -2.45 -11.70
CA ASP A 63 -0.85 -2.69 -11.94
C ASP A 63 -0.37 -1.74 -13.04
N ARG A 64 0.61 -0.90 -12.70
CA ARG A 64 1.17 0.13 -13.60
C ARG A 64 2.49 -0.31 -14.24
N HIS A 65 2.85 -1.59 -14.16
CA HIS A 65 4.05 -2.12 -14.81
C HIS A 65 3.99 -1.87 -16.33
N PRO A 66 5.04 -1.29 -16.95
CA PRO A 66 5.02 -0.87 -18.35
C PRO A 66 4.60 -1.98 -19.33
N ASP A 67 5.18 -3.17 -19.20
CA ASP A 67 4.92 -4.27 -20.16
C ASP A 67 3.63 -5.05 -19.88
N HIS A 68 3.06 -4.84 -18.70
CA HIS A 68 1.97 -5.64 -18.20
C HIS A 68 1.07 -4.74 -17.37
N SER A 69 0.55 -3.64 -17.92
CA SER A 69 -0.40 -2.82 -17.19
C SER A 69 -1.76 -3.51 -17.12
N LEU A 70 -2.48 -3.34 -16.01
CA LEU A 70 -3.84 -3.85 -15.86
C LEU A 70 -4.60 -3.00 -14.84
N SER A 71 -5.87 -2.71 -15.11
CA SER A 71 -6.78 -2.12 -14.15
C SER A 71 -8.08 -2.92 -14.13
N THR A 72 -8.61 -3.23 -12.95
CA THR A 72 -9.87 -3.98 -12.81
C THR A 72 -10.55 -3.66 -11.50
N THR A 73 -11.88 -3.68 -11.51
CA THR A 73 -12.66 -3.66 -10.27
C THR A 73 -12.67 -5.05 -9.63
N CYS A 74 -12.57 -5.08 -8.31
CA CYS A 74 -12.65 -6.29 -7.49
C CYS A 74 -13.82 -6.15 -6.51
N THR A 75 -14.77 -7.09 -6.54
CA THR A 75 -16.00 -7.00 -5.75
C THR A 75 -16.32 -8.32 -5.06
N LEU A 76 -16.77 -8.25 -3.80
CA LEU A 76 -17.57 -9.30 -3.17
C LEU A 76 -19.03 -8.90 -3.25
N ALA A 77 -19.83 -9.75 -3.89
CA ALA A 77 -21.27 -9.54 -4.00
C ALA A 77 -21.94 -9.52 -2.61
N PRO A 78 -23.05 -8.78 -2.43
CA PRO A 78 -23.80 -8.76 -1.19
C PRO A 78 -24.13 -10.17 -0.67
N SER A 79 -23.75 -10.49 0.56
CA SER A 79 -24.02 -11.80 1.18
C SER A 79 -24.28 -11.70 2.67
N SER A 80 -25.04 -12.66 3.24
CA SER A 80 -25.26 -12.75 4.70
C SER A 80 -24.02 -13.18 5.48
N ASP A 81 -22.95 -13.56 4.79
CA ASP A 81 -21.67 -13.89 5.38
C ASP A 81 -20.84 -12.63 5.65
N LYS A 82 -19.75 -12.78 6.42
CA LYS A 82 -18.75 -11.72 6.58
C LYS A 82 -17.98 -11.45 5.27
N ILE A 83 -17.39 -10.26 5.17
CA ILE A 83 -16.44 -9.91 4.09
C ILE A 83 -15.14 -10.72 4.15
N TYR A 84 -14.82 -11.28 5.32
CA TYR A 84 -13.61 -12.08 5.53
C TYR A 84 -13.79 -13.48 4.94
N LYS A 85 -12.97 -13.84 3.96
CA LYS A 85 -13.07 -15.12 3.23
C LYS A 85 -11.74 -15.89 3.30
N PRO A 86 -11.77 -17.21 3.56
CA PRO A 86 -10.55 -18.02 3.59
C PRO A 86 -9.95 -18.23 2.20
N LEU A 87 -10.80 -18.19 1.17
CA LEU A 87 -10.44 -18.42 -0.22
C LEU A 87 -10.36 -17.11 -1.01
N PHE A 88 -9.58 -17.15 -2.09
CA PHE A 88 -9.49 -16.05 -3.04
C PHE A 88 -10.79 -15.90 -3.83
N SER A 89 -11.21 -14.65 -3.99
CA SER A 89 -12.26 -14.24 -4.90
C SER A 89 -11.64 -13.62 -6.15
N THR A 90 -12.18 -13.96 -7.31
CA THR A 90 -11.72 -13.42 -8.59
C THR A 90 -12.30 -12.03 -8.80
N CYS A 91 -11.49 -11.09 -9.29
CA CYS A 91 -11.96 -9.78 -9.71
C CYS A 91 -12.70 -9.87 -11.05
N ALA A 92 -13.18 -8.74 -11.59
CA ALA A 92 -13.81 -8.72 -12.92
C ALA A 92 -12.84 -9.25 -14.01
N ASN A 93 -11.55 -9.01 -13.86
CA ASN A 93 -10.50 -9.67 -14.64
C ASN A 93 -9.94 -10.91 -13.91
N ALA A 94 -10.01 -12.07 -14.56
CA ALA A 94 -9.55 -13.35 -14.00
C ALA A 94 -8.04 -13.44 -13.70
N ALA A 95 -7.24 -12.52 -14.23
CA ALA A 95 -5.83 -12.39 -13.89
C ALA A 95 -5.60 -11.85 -12.47
N VAL A 96 -6.63 -11.26 -11.83
CA VAL A 96 -6.53 -10.70 -10.49
C VAL A 96 -7.48 -11.43 -9.56
N SER A 97 -6.97 -11.81 -8.40
CA SER A 97 -7.77 -12.34 -7.31
C SER A 97 -7.34 -11.72 -5.99
N PHE A 98 -8.26 -11.67 -5.05
CA PHE A 98 -8.01 -11.08 -3.74
C PHE A 98 -8.64 -11.91 -2.64
N ARG A 99 -8.15 -11.75 -1.43
CA ARG A 99 -8.85 -12.16 -0.22
C ARG A 99 -8.65 -11.10 0.85
N VAL A 100 -9.63 -11.01 1.74
CA VAL A 100 -9.57 -10.16 2.93
C VAL A 100 -9.71 -11.06 4.14
N SER A 101 -8.79 -10.91 5.08
CA SER A 101 -8.82 -11.56 6.40
C SER A 101 -8.93 -10.48 7.47
N GLU A 102 -9.08 -10.90 8.73
CA GLU A 102 -9.08 -9.96 9.85
C GLU A 102 -7.71 -9.27 9.94
N GLY A 103 -7.65 -8.04 9.44
CA GLY A 103 -6.47 -7.19 9.52
C GLY A 103 -5.57 -7.18 8.28
N GLU A 104 -5.86 -7.93 7.21
CA GLU A 104 -5.01 -7.98 6.01
C GLU A 104 -5.83 -8.08 4.71
N VAL A 105 -5.31 -7.44 3.66
CA VAL A 105 -5.70 -7.67 2.26
C VAL A 105 -4.54 -8.34 1.55
N GLU A 106 -4.82 -9.45 0.85
CA GLU A 106 -3.88 -10.13 -0.02
C GLU A 106 -4.39 -10.11 -1.46
N ILE A 107 -3.53 -9.71 -2.39
CA ILE A 107 -3.82 -9.67 -3.83
C ILE A 107 -2.86 -10.56 -4.56
N ARG A 108 -3.39 -11.33 -5.52
CA ARG A 108 -2.64 -12.10 -6.49
C ARG A 108 -2.95 -11.61 -7.88
N ARG A 109 -1.89 -11.39 -8.66
CA ARG A 109 -1.98 -11.02 -10.06
C ARG A 109 -1.16 -11.99 -10.90
N GLY A 110 -1.73 -12.54 -11.96
CA GLY A 110 -1.01 -13.34 -12.94
C GLY A 110 -0.81 -12.62 -14.28
N TRP A 111 0.31 -12.88 -14.95
CA TRP A 111 0.60 -12.34 -16.29
C TRP A 111 1.58 -13.25 -17.05
N LYS A 112 1.65 -13.11 -18.36
CA LYS A 112 2.69 -13.76 -19.18
C LYS A 112 3.95 -12.89 -19.17
N SER A 113 5.07 -13.45 -18.76
CA SER A 113 6.39 -12.81 -18.89
C SER A 113 6.80 -12.69 -20.36
N GLY A 114 7.76 -11.79 -20.65
CA GLY A 114 8.30 -11.62 -22.00
C GLY A 114 8.95 -12.89 -22.58
N SER A 115 9.38 -13.84 -21.74
CA SER A 115 9.90 -15.15 -22.16
C SER A 115 8.81 -16.19 -22.44
N GLY A 116 7.53 -15.82 -22.30
CA GLY A 116 6.37 -16.68 -22.55
C GLY A 116 5.88 -17.49 -21.34
N GLY A 117 6.65 -17.56 -20.25
CA GLY A 117 6.25 -18.21 -19.00
C GLY A 117 5.18 -17.42 -18.24
N TYR A 118 4.31 -18.10 -17.49
CA TYR A 118 3.28 -17.44 -16.67
C TYR A 118 3.84 -17.12 -15.29
N MET A 119 3.71 -15.86 -14.88
CA MET A 119 4.16 -15.34 -13.59
C MET A 119 2.95 -15.01 -12.72
N THR A 120 3.09 -15.15 -11.40
CA THR A 120 2.13 -14.66 -10.41
C THR A 120 2.84 -13.85 -9.34
N GLY A 121 2.42 -12.60 -9.16
CA GLY A 121 2.82 -11.75 -8.06
C GLY A 121 1.81 -11.79 -6.92
N THR A 122 2.31 -11.83 -5.68
CA THR A 122 1.50 -11.72 -4.47
C THR A 122 1.92 -10.50 -3.67
N ALA A 123 0.96 -9.69 -3.26
CA ALA A 123 1.16 -8.55 -2.36
C ALA A 123 0.22 -8.66 -1.16
N ARG A 124 0.71 -8.30 0.02
CA ARG A 124 -0.04 -8.32 1.28
C ARG A 124 0.13 -7.00 2.00
N GLN A 125 -0.92 -6.53 2.64
CA GLN A 125 -0.87 -5.31 3.43
C GLN A 125 -1.87 -5.36 4.58
N GLY A 126 -1.38 -4.95 5.75
CA GLY A 126 -2.24 -4.74 6.91
C GLY A 126 -3.29 -3.67 6.61
N THR A 127 -4.54 -3.91 6.97
CA THR A 127 -5.61 -2.94 6.73
C THR A 127 -5.58 -1.77 7.71
N TYR A 128 -5.05 -2.02 8.93
CA TYR A 128 -4.93 -1.07 10.02
C TYR A 128 -6.24 -0.29 10.25
N TRP A 129 -7.35 -1.01 10.35
CA TRP A 129 -8.66 -0.42 10.64
C TRP A 129 -8.63 0.34 11.97
N LYS A 130 -8.99 1.62 11.93
CA LYS A 130 -9.11 2.52 13.07
C LYS A 130 -10.56 2.98 13.17
N GLU A 131 -11.20 2.67 14.28
CA GLU A 131 -12.54 3.16 14.61
C GLU A 131 -12.46 4.60 15.17
N GLY A 132 -13.48 5.43 14.90
CA GLY A 132 -13.60 6.78 15.44
C GLY A 132 -13.75 7.88 14.39
N GLU A 133 -13.82 9.13 14.82
CA GLU A 133 -13.94 10.30 13.95
C GLU A 133 -12.69 10.42 13.05
N GLY A 134 -12.89 10.38 11.72
CA GLY A 134 -11.79 10.36 10.74
C GLY A 134 -11.05 9.03 10.60
N GLY A 135 -11.52 7.97 11.28
CA GLY A 135 -11.03 6.61 11.10
C GLY A 135 -11.46 6.00 9.75
N ASN A 136 -10.72 5.01 9.27
CA ASN A 136 -11.07 4.23 8.07
C ASN A 136 -12.06 3.08 8.37
N ALA A 137 -12.57 3.02 9.61
CA ALA A 137 -13.64 2.13 10.04
C ALA A 137 -14.68 2.93 10.86
N THR A 138 -15.96 2.75 10.55
CA THR A 138 -17.08 3.36 11.28
C THR A 138 -18.07 2.26 11.66
N LYS A 139 -18.38 2.16 12.95
CA LYS A 139 -19.45 1.27 13.43
C LYS A 139 -20.79 1.98 13.27
N THR A 140 -21.74 1.31 12.65
CA THR A 140 -23.12 1.76 12.44
C THR A 140 -24.08 0.74 13.04
N ASP A 141 -25.35 1.09 13.17
CA ASP A 141 -26.40 0.14 13.56
C ASP A 141 -26.51 -1.03 12.56
N GLY A 142 -26.14 -0.79 11.30
CA GLY A 142 -26.12 -1.77 10.22
C GLY A 142 -24.77 -2.48 10.04
N GLY A 143 -23.90 -2.52 11.05
CA GLY A 143 -22.61 -3.23 10.98
C GLY A 143 -21.39 -2.32 10.88
N LYS A 144 -20.26 -2.85 10.42
CA LYS A 144 -19.00 -2.10 10.30
C LYS A 144 -18.75 -1.68 8.86
N PHE A 145 -18.68 -0.38 8.63
CA PHE A 145 -18.27 0.20 7.35
C PHE A 145 -16.78 0.51 7.36
N TYR A 146 -16.06 0.07 6.35
CA TYR A 146 -14.65 0.36 6.14
C TYR A 146 -14.51 1.12 4.84
N SER A 147 -13.75 2.20 4.87
CA SER A 147 -13.45 2.94 3.64
C SER A 147 -12.04 3.49 3.67
N ARG A 148 -11.43 3.57 2.49
CA ARG A 148 -10.12 4.18 2.34
C ARG A 148 -10.07 4.95 1.03
N THR A 149 -9.90 6.26 1.14
CA THR A 149 -9.81 7.18 0.01
C THR A 149 -8.38 7.33 -0.53
N VAL A 150 -7.38 7.05 0.30
CA VAL A 150 -5.97 7.08 -0.09
C VAL A 150 -5.57 5.74 -0.69
N GLU A 151 -5.00 5.80 -1.90
CA GLU A 151 -4.45 4.64 -2.60
C GLU A 151 -3.45 3.87 -1.73
N TRP A 152 -3.60 2.55 -1.72
CA TRP A 152 -2.64 1.61 -1.18
C TRP A 152 -1.60 1.28 -2.24
N GLU A 153 -0.33 1.46 -1.89
CA GLU A 153 0.79 0.87 -2.60
C GLU A 153 1.15 -0.45 -1.89
N LEU A 154 1.08 -1.54 -2.65
CA LEU A 154 1.24 -2.90 -2.17
C LEU A 154 2.47 -3.50 -2.85
N PRO A 155 3.66 -3.46 -2.21
CA PRO A 155 4.84 -4.09 -2.76
C PRO A 155 4.61 -5.59 -2.95
N VAL A 156 4.99 -6.11 -4.12
CA VAL A 156 4.93 -7.55 -4.39
C VAL A 156 6.02 -8.23 -3.58
N THR A 157 5.62 -9.09 -2.64
CA THR A 157 6.51 -9.79 -1.71
C THR A 157 6.90 -11.18 -2.19
N SER A 158 6.17 -11.73 -3.16
CA SER A 158 6.47 -13.04 -3.75
C SER A 158 6.12 -13.07 -5.22
N LEU A 159 7.04 -13.63 -6.02
CA LEU A 159 6.85 -13.97 -7.41
C LEU A 159 6.97 -15.48 -7.58
N SER A 160 6.04 -16.10 -8.30
CA SER A 160 6.13 -17.50 -8.69
C SER A 160 5.96 -17.65 -10.20
N ALA A 161 6.79 -18.47 -10.80
CA ALA A 161 6.63 -18.92 -12.17
C ALA A 161 5.82 -20.21 -12.15
N LYS A 162 4.80 -20.32 -13.02
CA LYS A 162 4.19 -21.61 -13.32
C LYS A 162 5.01 -22.24 -14.45
N ALA A 163 5.61 -23.40 -14.14
CA ALA A 163 6.28 -24.25 -15.13
C ALA A 163 5.29 -24.77 -16.17
#